data_AF-A0A9W6JSB4-F1
#
_entry.id   AF-A0A9W6JSB4-F1
#
_cell.length_a   1.000
_cell.length_b   1.000
_cell.length_c   1.000
_cell.angle_alpha   90.00
_cell.angle_beta   90.00
_cell.angle_gamma   90.00
#
_symmetry.space_group_name_H-M   'P 1'
#
loop_
_entity.id
_entity.type
_entity.pdbx_description
1 polymer ?
#
loop_
_entity_poly.entity_id
_entity_poly.type
_entity_poly.pdbx_seq_one_letter_code
_entity_poly.pdbx_strand_id
1 'polypeptide(L)'
;MAKDDALRDRLVEIASQDQNIRVQRLTAAQAKNELGLAMGGSSNPVYRFEIKYDGEAFDAIAFTSILNARNRPATRAEALGQAIAKSGAKLFVHSPFLLVFDFSDSRFMAVSAAKLFGAFANEAAKRDIPYADSATFSLTPSFDRKTVTMYAALADDAVWYCGDITALTPDELKKGLRQIHEESQAANIDQIVSATASRIAAAPVSDLPRTTELAHPAFLPVGGAGEDHKIELDSRIWRMIVNAIRSSPAVILVGPPGTGKTTLVRRAISHFARETERAGRITKEPLWATPDESWTTRDLVGGETIIEGNIAFRPGWVPRSIGEGRWLILDEANRADMDRIFGGLLTWLSGGRVAIGTETSDRNAREVLLDWSAGISSRSDTDDGRIIYSAGTDWRLIGTYNALDAQRVFRFGQALGRRFVRVPIPAATPETFSQILADSRGELAFTTRHQVAELYAAHYASESTLLGPALFIAMCDYLRVATDPAVEDDARDSNMETDPQELMAEAYIIHVGTWLAQLETADLDALEQRSLGNRSLAEKEWQWIRSMLGSLA
;
A
#
# COMPACT_ATOMS: atom_id res chain seq x y z
N MET A 1 -3.72 -14.14 -9.76
CA MET A 1 -4.90 -13.74 -10.54
C MET A 1 -5.05 -12.23 -10.49
N ALA A 2 -5.13 -11.59 -11.65
CA ALA A 2 -5.53 -10.19 -11.70
C ALA A 2 -6.97 -10.10 -11.19
N LYS A 3 -7.26 -9.09 -10.36
CA LYS A 3 -8.57 -8.96 -9.68
C LYS A 3 -9.73 -8.67 -10.65
N ASP A 4 -9.47 -8.60 -11.96
CA ASP A 4 -10.45 -8.48 -13.04
C ASP A 4 -10.51 -9.67 -14.01
N ASP A 5 -9.80 -10.79 -13.75
CA ASP A 5 -9.75 -11.93 -14.67
C ASP A 5 -11.17 -12.43 -15.04
N ALA A 6 -12.04 -12.65 -14.04
CA ALA A 6 -13.42 -13.08 -14.27
C ALA A 6 -14.25 -12.08 -15.11
N LEU A 7 -14.05 -10.77 -14.89
CA LEU A 7 -14.71 -9.73 -15.70
C LEU A 7 -14.20 -9.75 -17.13
N ARG A 8 -12.87 -9.78 -17.33
CA ARG A 8 -12.24 -9.79 -18.64
C ARG A 8 -12.70 -11.01 -19.44
N ASP A 9 -12.61 -12.19 -18.84
CA ASP A 9 -12.88 -13.45 -19.51
C ASP A 9 -14.35 -13.52 -19.93
N ARG A 10 -15.28 -13.05 -19.08
CA ARG A 10 -16.70 -12.98 -19.43
C ARG A 10 -16.99 -11.98 -20.54
N LEU A 11 -16.34 -10.82 -20.55
CA LEU A 11 -16.51 -9.84 -21.63
C LEU A 11 -15.96 -10.34 -22.97
N VAL A 12 -14.84 -11.07 -22.95
CA VAL A 12 -14.27 -11.73 -24.15
C VAL A 12 -15.21 -12.82 -24.64
N GLU A 13 -15.78 -13.61 -23.74
CA GLU A 13 -16.77 -14.64 -24.08
C GLU A 13 -18.00 -14.04 -24.78
N ILE A 14 -18.59 -12.97 -24.22
CA ILE A 14 -19.73 -12.28 -24.82
C ILE A 14 -19.39 -11.72 -26.21
N ALA A 15 -18.21 -11.10 -26.37
CA ALA A 15 -17.77 -10.57 -27.66
C ALA A 15 -17.57 -11.67 -28.71
N SER A 16 -17.25 -12.90 -28.30
CA SER A 16 -17.15 -14.04 -29.22
C SER A 16 -18.52 -14.60 -29.67
N GLN A 17 -19.58 -14.34 -28.90
CA GLN A 17 -20.93 -14.85 -29.15
C GLN A 17 -21.75 -13.97 -30.12
N ASP A 18 -21.42 -12.68 -30.23
CA ASP A 18 -22.13 -11.72 -31.10
C ASP A 18 -21.16 -10.83 -31.88
N GLN A 19 -21.17 -10.93 -33.21
CA GLN A 19 -20.31 -10.15 -34.10
C GLN A 19 -20.57 -8.64 -34.07
N ASN A 20 -21.71 -8.23 -33.49
CA ASN A 20 -22.06 -6.83 -33.30
C ASN A 20 -21.46 -6.21 -32.03
N ILE A 21 -20.73 -7.00 -31.24
CA ILE A 21 -20.08 -6.57 -30.01
C ILE A 21 -18.57 -6.73 -30.17
N ARG A 22 -17.82 -5.65 -30.02
CA ARG A 22 -16.37 -5.71 -29.85
C ARG A 22 -15.99 -5.11 -28.52
N VAL A 23 -15.17 -5.83 -27.77
CA VAL A 23 -14.63 -5.37 -26.48
C VAL A 23 -13.11 -5.33 -26.58
N GLN A 24 -12.55 -4.17 -26.26
CA GLN A 24 -11.11 -3.97 -26.24
C GLN A 24 -10.68 -3.39 -24.90
N ARG A 25 -9.70 -4.03 -24.25
CA ARG A 25 -9.00 -3.44 -23.11
C ARG A 25 -7.97 -2.43 -23.62
N LEU A 26 -8.08 -1.19 -23.20
CA LEU A 26 -7.16 -0.12 -23.59
C LEU A 26 -5.96 -0.06 -22.64
N THR A 27 -4.76 0.05 -23.20
CA THR A 27 -3.56 0.40 -22.45
C THR A 27 -3.59 1.88 -22.05
N ALA A 28 -2.80 2.28 -21.04
CA ALA A 28 -2.68 3.69 -20.66
C ALA A 28 -2.20 4.59 -21.82
N ALA A 29 -1.35 4.04 -22.72
CA ALA A 29 -0.90 4.73 -23.91
C ALA A 29 -2.03 4.90 -24.95
N GLN A 30 -2.84 3.87 -25.19
CA GLN A 30 -4.00 3.94 -26.09
C GLN A 30 -5.09 4.87 -25.54
N ALA A 31 -5.39 4.78 -24.24
CA ALA A 31 -6.31 5.71 -23.58
C ALA A 31 -5.84 7.17 -23.73
N LYS A 32 -4.54 7.44 -23.64
CA LYS A 32 -3.98 8.79 -23.84
C LYS A 32 -4.01 9.23 -25.30
N ASN A 33 -3.58 8.39 -26.23
CA ASN A 33 -3.38 8.76 -27.63
C ASN A 33 -4.69 8.76 -28.44
N GLU A 34 -5.60 7.82 -28.15
CA GLU A 34 -6.86 7.66 -28.88
C GLU A 34 -8.01 8.47 -28.25
N LEU A 35 -7.97 8.69 -26.93
CA LEU A 35 -9.07 9.31 -26.18
C LEU A 35 -8.68 10.60 -25.43
N GLY A 36 -7.42 11.03 -25.55
CA GLY A 36 -6.91 12.23 -24.86
C GLY A 36 -6.77 12.07 -23.34
N LEU A 37 -6.87 10.84 -22.81
CA LEU A 37 -6.93 10.56 -21.38
C LEU A 37 -5.53 10.55 -20.75
N ALA A 38 -5.18 11.61 -20.01
CA ALA A 38 -4.02 11.57 -19.11
C ALA A 38 -4.36 10.73 -17.87
N MET A 39 -4.15 9.41 -17.95
CA MET A 39 -4.33 8.45 -16.86
C MET A 39 -3.40 8.79 -15.68
N GLY A 40 -3.90 9.53 -14.69
CA GLY A 40 -3.20 9.81 -13.45
C GLY A 40 -3.13 8.57 -12.57
N GLY A 41 -2.18 7.67 -12.82
CA GLY A 41 -1.80 6.59 -11.91
C GLY A 41 -2.87 5.56 -11.53
N SER A 42 -4.05 5.54 -12.19
CA SER A 42 -5.04 4.48 -11.99
C SER A 42 -4.55 3.18 -12.62
N SER A 43 -4.43 2.11 -11.82
CA SER A 43 -4.04 0.77 -12.28
C SER A 43 -5.21 -0.03 -12.86
N ASN A 44 -6.43 0.50 -12.81
CA ASN A 44 -7.62 -0.22 -13.27
C ASN A 44 -7.75 -0.13 -14.80
N PRO A 45 -8.18 -1.22 -15.45
CA PRO A 45 -8.36 -1.24 -16.90
C PRO A 45 -9.45 -0.28 -17.36
N VAL A 46 -9.28 0.24 -18.57
CA VAL A 46 -10.34 0.93 -19.31
C VAL A 46 -10.76 -0.01 -20.43
N TYR A 47 -12.07 -0.22 -20.59
CA TYR A 47 -12.60 -1.04 -21.68
C TYR A 47 -13.34 -0.16 -22.68
N ARG A 48 -13.11 -0.39 -23.96
CA ARG A 48 -13.88 0.17 -25.07
C ARG A 48 -14.84 -0.90 -25.58
N PHE A 49 -16.09 -0.51 -25.73
CA PHE A 49 -17.15 -1.30 -26.33
C PHE A 49 -17.54 -0.64 -27.64
N GLU A 50 -17.44 -1.37 -28.75
CA GLU A 50 -18.01 -0.95 -30.03
C GLU A 50 -19.24 -1.83 -30.28
N ILE A 51 -20.41 -1.20 -30.36
CA ILE A 51 -21.69 -1.89 -30.46
C ILE A 51 -22.40 -1.48 -31.73
N LYS A 52 -22.95 -2.46 -32.45
CA LYS A 52 -23.99 -2.25 -33.46
C LYS A 52 -25.32 -2.74 -32.89
N TYR A 53 -26.27 -1.84 -32.73
CA TYR A 53 -27.58 -2.19 -32.19
C TYR A 53 -28.66 -1.47 -32.98
N ASP A 54 -29.62 -2.23 -33.53
CA ASP A 54 -30.78 -1.66 -34.22
C ASP A 54 -30.42 -0.71 -35.39
N GLY A 55 -29.34 -1.01 -36.11
CA GLY A 55 -28.85 -0.22 -37.25
C GLY A 55 -27.94 0.97 -36.90
N GLU A 56 -27.82 1.31 -35.61
CA GLU A 56 -26.93 2.35 -35.12
C GLU A 56 -25.61 1.75 -34.59
N ALA A 57 -24.49 2.41 -34.89
CA ALA A 57 -23.17 2.03 -34.40
C ALA A 57 -22.67 3.13 -33.46
N PHE A 58 -22.37 2.76 -32.22
CA PHE A 58 -21.85 3.68 -31.22
C PHE A 58 -20.74 3.01 -30.42
N ASP A 59 -19.92 3.82 -29.74
CA ASP A 59 -18.96 3.34 -28.78
C ASP A 59 -19.24 3.83 -27.36
N ALA A 60 -18.85 3.00 -26.41
CA ALA A 60 -18.99 3.23 -24.98
C ALA A 60 -17.68 2.91 -24.26
N ILE A 61 -17.26 3.78 -23.35
CA ILE A 61 -15.98 3.66 -22.65
C ILE A 61 -16.21 3.44 -21.16
N ALA A 62 -15.82 2.26 -20.67
CA ALA A 62 -15.89 1.90 -19.27
C ALA A 62 -14.62 2.27 -18.52
N PHE A 63 -14.77 3.13 -17.53
CA PHE A 63 -13.77 3.32 -16.48
C PHE A 63 -14.05 2.31 -15.37
N THR A 64 -13.14 1.36 -15.14
CA THR A 64 -13.40 0.29 -14.18
C THR A 64 -12.93 0.61 -12.76
N SER A 65 -13.72 0.13 -11.80
CA SER A 65 -13.44 0.11 -10.37
C SER A 65 -13.53 -1.34 -9.88
N ILE A 66 -12.37 -1.95 -9.64
CA ILE A 66 -12.26 -3.31 -9.12
C ILE A 66 -12.16 -3.24 -7.59
N LEU A 67 -13.10 -3.86 -6.88
CA LEU A 67 -13.18 -3.77 -5.42
C LEU A 67 -13.59 -5.11 -4.80
N ASN A 68 -13.39 -5.24 -3.49
CA ASN A 68 -14.00 -6.30 -2.68
C ASN A 68 -15.11 -5.66 -1.87
N ALA A 69 -16.39 -5.94 -2.18
CA ALA A 69 -17.49 -5.19 -1.60
C ALA A 69 -17.72 -5.53 -0.13
N ARG A 70 -17.27 -6.71 0.31
CA ARG A 70 -17.33 -7.14 1.71
C ARG A 70 -16.42 -6.30 2.60
N ASN A 71 -15.26 -5.87 2.08
CA ASN A 71 -14.23 -5.17 2.86
C ASN A 71 -14.01 -3.70 2.45
N ARG A 72 -14.45 -3.28 1.25
CA ARG A 72 -14.22 -1.95 0.66
C ARG A 72 -15.45 -1.46 -0.11
N PRO A 73 -16.50 -0.97 0.57
CA PRO A 73 -17.74 -0.53 -0.07
C PRO A 73 -17.63 0.84 -0.75
N ALA A 74 -16.53 1.58 -0.57
CA ALA A 74 -16.29 2.87 -1.22
C ALA A 74 -15.26 2.75 -2.36
N THR A 75 -15.47 3.50 -3.43
CA THR A 75 -14.61 3.60 -4.62
C THR A 75 -14.39 5.05 -5.02
N ARG A 76 -13.55 5.26 -6.04
CA ARG A 76 -13.19 6.60 -6.53
C ARG A 76 -13.55 6.69 -8.01
N ALA A 77 -14.14 7.81 -8.42
CA ALA A 77 -14.36 8.14 -9.83
C ALA A 77 -13.28 9.11 -10.34
N GLU A 78 -12.12 9.16 -9.71
CA GLU A 78 -11.08 10.18 -9.98
C GLU A 78 -10.60 10.16 -11.43
N ALA A 79 -10.34 8.97 -11.99
CA ALA A 79 -9.90 8.82 -13.38
C ALA A 79 -10.98 9.31 -14.36
N LEU A 80 -12.24 8.98 -14.10
CA LEU A 80 -13.38 9.40 -14.92
C LEU A 80 -13.65 10.92 -14.77
N GLY A 81 -13.58 11.47 -13.56
CA GLY A 81 -13.73 12.91 -13.32
C GLY A 81 -12.62 13.73 -13.97
N GLN A 82 -11.36 13.28 -13.87
CA GLN A 82 -10.23 13.91 -14.56
C GLN A 82 -10.35 13.81 -16.08
N ALA A 83 -10.86 12.70 -16.60
CA ALA A 83 -11.15 12.51 -18.01
C ALA A 83 -12.19 13.52 -18.51
N ILE A 84 -13.30 13.66 -17.77
CA ILE A 84 -14.36 14.62 -18.08
C ILE A 84 -13.82 16.06 -18.08
N ALA A 85 -13.05 16.45 -17.07
CA ALA A 85 -12.53 17.81 -16.99
C ALA A 85 -11.48 18.16 -18.07
N LYS A 86 -10.69 17.18 -18.52
CA LYS A 86 -9.63 17.40 -19.52
C LYS A 86 -10.14 17.28 -20.95
N SER A 87 -10.91 16.23 -21.25
CA SER A 87 -11.40 15.94 -22.60
C SER A 87 -12.72 16.66 -22.90
N GLY A 88 -13.43 17.13 -21.87
CA GLY A 88 -14.67 17.88 -22.01
C GLY A 88 -15.75 17.12 -22.79
N ALA A 89 -16.51 17.85 -23.61
CA ALA A 89 -17.60 17.28 -24.40
C ALA A 89 -17.14 16.17 -25.38
N LYS A 90 -15.86 16.18 -25.80
CA LYS A 90 -15.33 15.15 -26.71
C LYS A 90 -15.38 13.74 -26.11
N LEU A 91 -15.27 13.62 -24.78
CA LEU A 91 -15.36 12.32 -24.12
C LEU A 91 -16.78 11.73 -24.20
N PHE A 92 -17.81 12.58 -24.14
CA PHE A 92 -19.21 12.16 -24.13
C PHE A 92 -19.72 11.64 -25.48
N VAL A 93 -18.98 11.90 -26.57
CA VAL A 93 -19.19 11.25 -27.88
C VAL A 93 -19.06 9.72 -27.74
N HIS A 94 -18.20 9.26 -26.83
CA HIS A 94 -17.89 7.85 -26.60
C HIS A 94 -18.63 7.26 -25.39
N SER A 95 -19.78 7.82 -25.02
CA SER A 95 -20.69 7.32 -23.98
C SER A 95 -19.97 6.81 -22.72
N PRO A 96 -19.23 7.67 -21.99
CA PRO A 96 -18.38 7.26 -20.89
C PRO A 96 -19.22 6.80 -19.70
N PHE A 97 -18.78 5.75 -19.02
CA PHE A 97 -19.48 5.22 -17.84
C PHE A 97 -18.52 4.62 -16.82
N LEU A 98 -19.00 4.49 -15.59
CA LEU A 98 -18.29 3.82 -14.50
C LEU A 98 -18.77 2.37 -14.41
N LEU A 99 -17.84 1.42 -14.47
CA LEU A 99 -18.10 -0.01 -14.28
C LEU A 99 -17.48 -0.44 -12.95
N VAL A 100 -18.30 -0.90 -12.03
CA VAL A 100 -17.90 -1.37 -10.70
C VAL A 100 -17.99 -2.90 -10.67
N PHE A 101 -16.87 -3.55 -10.41
CA PHE A 101 -16.79 -5.01 -10.34
C PHE A 101 -16.33 -5.44 -8.94
N ASP A 102 -17.18 -6.22 -8.27
CA ASP A 102 -16.86 -6.87 -7.01
C ASP A 102 -16.30 -8.26 -7.29
N PHE A 103 -14.97 -8.40 -7.15
CA PHE A 103 -14.30 -9.67 -7.44
C PHE A 103 -14.51 -10.73 -6.37
N SER A 104 -15.07 -10.38 -5.20
CA SER A 104 -15.32 -11.35 -4.12
C SER A 104 -16.59 -12.15 -4.34
N ASP A 105 -17.63 -11.52 -4.87
CA ASP A 105 -18.94 -12.13 -5.16
C ASP A 105 -19.24 -12.15 -6.68
N SER A 106 -18.24 -11.86 -7.52
CA SER A 106 -18.37 -11.75 -8.98
C SER A 106 -19.49 -10.79 -9.45
N ARG A 107 -19.79 -9.73 -8.68
CA ARG A 107 -20.93 -8.86 -8.96
C ARG A 107 -20.58 -7.71 -9.88
N PHE A 108 -21.49 -7.41 -10.81
CA PHE A 108 -21.35 -6.35 -11.79
C PHE A 108 -22.37 -5.24 -11.58
N MET A 109 -21.90 -4.00 -11.65
CA MET A 109 -22.73 -2.80 -11.63
C MET A 109 -22.12 -1.73 -12.53
N ALA A 110 -22.94 -0.96 -13.24
CA ALA A 110 -22.51 0.12 -14.10
C ALA A 110 -23.44 1.33 -13.99
N VAL A 111 -22.88 2.52 -14.19
CA VAL A 111 -23.64 3.78 -14.18
C VAL A 111 -23.05 4.74 -15.21
N SER A 112 -23.91 5.37 -16.01
CA SER A 112 -23.50 6.39 -16.98
C SER A 112 -22.81 7.56 -16.29
N ALA A 113 -21.73 8.09 -16.89
CA ALA A 113 -21.11 9.30 -16.40
C ALA A 113 -22.06 10.50 -16.48
N ALA A 114 -22.96 10.52 -17.46
CA ALA A 114 -23.96 11.57 -17.61
C ALA A 114 -24.92 11.63 -16.41
N LYS A 115 -25.40 10.48 -15.93
CA LYS A 115 -26.22 10.41 -14.71
C LYS A 115 -25.40 10.71 -13.46
N LEU A 116 -24.23 10.08 -13.32
CA LEU A 116 -23.38 10.20 -12.12
C LEU A 116 -22.86 11.63 -11.91
N PHE A 117 -22.25 12.22 -12.93
CA PHE A 117 -21.72 13.58 -12.86
C PHE A 117 -22.78 14.65 -13.12
N GLY A 118 -23.90 14.32 -13.78
CA GLY A 118 -25.08 15.18 -13.87
C GLY A 118 -25.74 15.40 -12.51
N ALA A 119 -25.91 14.33 -11.72
CA ALA A 119 -26.40 14.44 -10.35
C ALA A 119 -25.47 15.30 -9.48
N PHE A 120 -24.16 15.12 -9.64
CA PHE A 120 -23.17 15.99 -8.99
C PHE A 120 -23.30 17.46 -9.43
N ALA A 121 -23.37 17.74 -10.74
CA ALA A 121 -23.48 19.10 -11.25
C ALA A 121 -24.75 19.80 -10.76
N ASN A 122 -25.86 19.07 -10.64
CA ASN A 122 -27.10 19.57 -10.08
C ASN A 122 -27.00 19.88 -8.57
N GLU A 123 -26.28 19.06 -7.81
CA GLU A 123 -26.04 19.33 -6.38
C GLU A 123 -25.07 20.50 -6.18
N ALA A 124 -24.01 20.59 -7.00
CA ALA A 124 -23.03 21.67 -6.97
C ALA A 124 -23.65 23.03 -7.31
N ALA A 125 -24.71 23.05 -8.13
CA ALA A 125 -25.47 24.26 -8.43
C ALA A 125 -26.34 24.75 -7.26
N LYS A 126 -26.70 23.86 -6.31
CA LYS A 126 -27.61 24.19 -5.20
C LYS A 126 -26.87 24.57 -3.91
N ARG A 127 -25.69 24.00 -3.69
CA ARG A 127 -24.92 24.17 -2.45
C ARG A 127 -23.43 24.00 -2.70
N ASP A 128 -22.62 24.62 -1.84
CA ASP A 128 -21.19 24.34 -1.82
C ASP A 128 -20.95 22.91 -1.31
N ILE A 129 -20.13 22.15 -2.03
CA ILE A 129 -19.89 20.74 -1.75
C ILE A 129 -18.52 20.64 -1.07
N PRO A 130 -18.44 20.28 0.22
CA PRO A 130 -17.16 20.18 0.92
C PRO A 130 -16.24 19.15 0.27
N TYR A 131 -14.93 19.38 0.34
CA TYR A 131 -13.93 18.41 -0.12
C TYR A 131 -13.85 17.24 0.86
N ALA A 132 -13.75 16.02 0.32
CA ALA A 132 -13.37 14.87 1.12
C ALA A 132 -11.84 14.75 1.10
N ASP A 133 -11.21 14.60 2.26
CA ASP A 133 -9.74 14.60 2.43
C ASP A 133 -9.01 13.45 1.70
N SER A 134 -9.74 12.51 1.08
CA SER A 134 -9.20 11.28 0.49
C SER A 134 -9.37 11.12 -1.04
N ALA A 135 -10.25 11.90 -1.69
CA ALA A 135 -10.45 11.92 -3.15
C ALA A 135 -11.34 13.09 -3.61
N THR A 136 -11.15 13.58 -4.84
CA THR A 136 -12.00 14.63 -5.44
C THR A 136 -13.42 14.11 -5.68
N PHE A 137 -13.53 12.85 -6.13
CA PHE A 137 -14.79 12.15 -6.36
C PHE A 137 -14.81 10.78 -5.65
N SER A 138 -15.28 10.77 -4.40
CA SER A 138 -15.53 9.54 -3.64
C SER A 138 -16.96 9.08 -3.84
N LEU A 139 -17.17 7.79 -4.12
CA LEU A 139 -18.49 7.20 -4.28
C LEU A 139 -18.62 5.87 -3.52
N THR A 140 -19.83 5.53 -3.10
CA THR A 140 -20.14 4.33 -2.33
C THR A 140 -21.14 3.49 -3.12
N PRO A 141 -20.68 2.47 -3.87
CA PRO A 141 -21.54 1.45 -4.44
C PRO A 141 -22.19 0.57 -3.35
N SER A 142 -23.45 0.22 -3.55
CA SER A 142 -24.17 -0.76 -2.72
C SER A 142 -24.89 -1.74 -3.64
N PHE A 143 -24.31 -2.93 -3.82
CA PHE A 143 -24.87 -3.99 -4.67
C PHE A 143 -26.21 -4.52 -4.13
N ASP A 144 -26.38 -4.60 -2.81
CA ASP A 144 -27.62 -5.11 -2.19
C ASP A 144 -28.81 -4.16 -2.43
N ARG A 145 -28.57 -2.86 -2.31
CA ARG A 145 -29.57 -1.81 -2.57
C ARG A 145 -29.63 -1.37 -4.04
N LYS A 146 -28.73 -1.89 -4.89
CA LYS A 146 -28.56 -1.48 -6.29
C LYS A 146 -28.41 0.03 -6.45
N THR A 147 -27.58 0.63 -5.61
CA THR A 147 -27.35 2.09 -5.61
C THR A 147 -25.89 2.46 -5.76
N VAL A 148 -25.66 3.62 -6.37
CA VAL A 148 -24.36 4.28 -6.39
C VAL A 148 -24.53 5.67 -5.79
N THR A 149 -23.88 5.93 -4.66
CA THR A 149 -23.96 7.24 -3.98
C THR A 149 -22.65 7.98 -4.15
N MET A 150 -22.67 9.15 -4.78
CA MET A 150 -21.51 10.06 -4.80
C MET A 150 -21.83 11.32 -3.98
N TYR A 151 -22.71 12.17 -4.54
CA TYR A 151 -23.28 13.34 -3.84
C TYR A 151 -24.80 13.30 -3.78
N ALA A 152 -25.40 12.57 -4.71
CA ALA A 152 -26.77 12.08 -4.64
C ALA A 152 -26.72 10.55 -4.79
N ALA A 153 -27.71 9.88 -4.21
CA ALA A 153 -27.91 8.46 -4.41
C ALA A 153 -28.62 8.22 -5.75
N LEU A 154 -27.97 7.50 -6.64
CA LEU A 154 -28.59 6.95 -7.85
C LEU A 154 -29.06 5.54 -7.57
N ALA A 155 -30.29 5.22 -7.98
CA ALA A 155 -30.97 3.95 -7.76
C ALA A 155 -31.84 3.59 -8.98
N ASP A 156 -32.45 2.42 -8.94
CA ASP A 156 -33.47 1.95 -9.89
C ASP A 156 -33.01 2.00 -11.36
N ASP A 157 -33.67 2.78 -12.21
CA ASP A 157 -33.41 2.88 -13.65
C ASP A 157 -32.03 3.50 -13.96
N ALA A 158 -31.43 4.24 -13.02
CA ALA A 158 -30.14 4.90 -13.22
C ALA A 158 -28.91 4.00 -13.01
N VAL A 159 -29.09 2.79 -12.45
CA VAL A 159 -28.00 1.86 -12.14
C VAL A 159 -28.23 0.53 -12.85
N TRP A 160 -27.31 0.18 -13.75
CA TRP A 160 -27.34 -1.12 -14.41
C TRP A 160 -26.68 -2.16 -13.51
N TYR A 161 -27.44 -3.18 -13.10
CA TYR A 161 -26.97 -4.27 -12.25
C TYR A 161 -27.45 -5.62 -12.78
N CYS A 162 -26.54 -6.58 -12.95
CA CYS A 162 -26.88 -7.93 -13.42
C CYS A 162 -26.63 -9.03 -12.36
N GLY A 163 -26.34 -8.67 -11.11
CA GLY A 163 -25.97 -9.67 -10.11
C GLY A 163 -24.58 -10.23 -10.39
N ASP A 164 -24.48 -11.56 -10.40
CA ASP A 164 -23.27 -12.27 -10.82
C ASP A 164 -22.99 -11.98 -12.30
N ILE A 165 -21.74 -11.68 -12.64
CA ILE A 165 -21.29 -11.38 -14.01
C ILE A 165 -21.59 -12.53 -14.99
N THR A 166 -21.70 -13.77 -14.52
CA THR A 166 -22.08 -14.93 -15.33
C THR A 166 -23.50 -14.83 -15.90
N ALA A 167 -24.39 -14.07 -15.26
CA ALA A 167 -25.74 -13.81 -15.75
C ALA A 167 -25.76 -12.82 -16.92
N LEU A 168 -24.72 -12.02 -17.12
CA LEU A 168 -24.66 -10.99 -18.16
C LEU A 168 -24.68 -11.64 -19.56
N THR A 169 -25.76 -11.41 -20.31
CA THR A 169 -25.91 -11.91 -21.69
C THR A 169 -25.50 -10.87 -22.75
N PRO A 170 -25.22 -11.28 -24.02
CA PRO A 170 -24.98 -10.33 -25.11
C PRO A 170 -26.11 -9.31 -25.30
N ASP A 171 -27.38 -9.72 -25.18
CA ASP A 171 -28.53 -8.83 -25.34
C ASP A 171 -28.67 -7.84 -24.18
N GLU A 172 -28.41 -8.28 -22.95
CA GLU A 172 -28.36 -7.39 -21.78
C GLU A 172 -27.21 -6.38 -21.87
N LEU A 173 -26.03 -6.81 -22.33
CA LEU A 173 -24.89 -5.92 -22.57
C LEU A 173 -25.25 -4.83 -23.58
N LYS A 174 -25.82 -5.21 -24.73
CA LYS A 174 -26.25 -4.24 -25.76
C LYS A 174 -27.33 -3.29 -25.23
N LYS A 175 -28.32 -3.80 -24.49
CA LYS A 175 -29.39 -2.98 -23.90
C LYS A 175 -28.85 -1.97 -22.88
N GLY A 176 -27.98 -2.41 -21.97
CA GLY A 176 -27.36 -1.54 -20.96
C GLY A 176 -26.47 -0.46 -21.57
N LEU A 177 -25.67 -0.82 -22.59
CA LEU A 177 -24.85 0.15 -23.31
C LEU A 177 -25.67 1.13 -24.15
N ARG A 178 -26.79 0.70 -24.76
CA ARG A 178 -27.73 1.59 -25.46
C ARG A 178 -28.33 2.61 -24.48
N GLN A 179 -28.74 2.17 -23.30
CA GLN A 179 -29.23 3.09 -22.27
C GLN A 179 -28.16 4.13 -21.89
N ILE A 180 -26.92 3.71 -21.64
CA ILE A 180 -25.80 4.62 -21.33
C ILE A 180 -25.56 5.63 -22.47
N HIS A 181 -25.68 5.17 -23.72
CA HIS A 181 -25.56 6.01 -24.90
C HIS A 181 -26.67 7.07 -24.96
N GLU A 182 -27.93 6.67 -24.84
CA GLU A 182 -29.10 7.56 -24.83
C GLU A 182 -29.02 8.58 -23.68
N GLU A 183 -28.60 8.15 -22.49
CA GLU A 183 -28.37 9.03 -21.34
C GLU A 183 -27.26 10.06 -21.59
N SER A 184 -26.21 9.68 -22.32
CA SER A 184 -25.12 10.58 -22.69
C SER A 184 -25.58 11.64 -23.69
N GLN A 185 -26.44 11.28 -24.65
CA GLN A 185 -27.00 12.22 -25.63
C GLN A 185 -28.02 13.19 -25.03
N ALA A 186 -28.80 12.74 -24.03
CA ALA A 186 -29.83 13.55 -23.40
C ALA A 186 -29.31 14.52 -22.33
N ALA A 187 -28.05 14.41 -21.93
CA ALA A 187 -27.50 15.16 -20.79
C ALA A 187 -27.01 16.57 -21.16
N ASN A 188 -27.04 17.46 -20.18
CA ASN A 188 -26.40 18.77 -20.29
C ASN A 188 -24.89 18.65 -20.07
N ILE A 189 -24.16 18.26 -21.13
CA ILE A 189 -22.73 17.97 -21.09
C ILE A 189 -21.92 19.21 -20.66
N ASP A 190 -22.28 20.41 -21.12
CA ASP A 190 -21.55 21.63 -20.77
C ASP A 190 -21.63 21.94 -19.27
N GLN A 191 -22.81 21.77 -18.66
CA GLN A 191 -22.98 21.92 -17.22
C GLN A 191 -22.16 20.88 -16.44
N ILE A 192 -22.15 19.62 -16.90
CA ILE A 192 -21.37 18.53 -16.28
C ILE A 192 -19.88 18.81 -16.34
N VAL A 193 -19.36 19.17 -17.52
CA VAL A 193 -17.95 19.46 -17.74
C VAL A 193 -17.54 20.68 -16.91
N SER A 194 -18.33 21.75 -16.92
CA SER A 194 -18.05 22.97 -16.16
C SER A 194 -18.02 22.72 -14.65
N ALA A 195 -19.01 22.01 -14.11
CA ALA A 195 -19.05 21.68 -12.68
C ALA A 195 -17.88 20.76 -12.27
N THR A 196 -17.54 19.77 -13.11
CA THR A 196 -16.45 18.82 -12.84
C THR A 196 -15.09 19.49 -12.92
N ALA A 197 -14.87 20.36 -13.92
CA ALA A 197 -13.65 21.15 -14.04
C ALA A 197 -13.49 22.15 -12.89
N SER A 198 -14.58 22.85 -12.52
CA SER A 198 -14.59 23.76 -11.36
C SER A 198 -14.25 23.02 -10.07
N ARG A 199 -14.79 21.81 -9.88
CA ARG A 199 -14.50 20.96 -8.72
C ARG A 199 -13.05 20.52 -8.63
N ILE A 200 -12.44 20.15 -9.76
CA ILE A 200 -11.02 19.78 -9.84
C ILE A 200 -10.12 21.02 -9.67
N ALA A 201 -10.51 22.18 -10.20
CA ALA A 201 -9.74 23.42 -10.07
C ALA A 201 -9.81 24.01 -8.65
N ALA A 202 -10.97 23.90 -8.00
CA ALA A 202 -11.16 24.30 -6.60
C ALA A 202 -10.67 23.21 -5.62
N ALA A 203 -10.31 22.01 -6.11
CA ALA A 203 -9.62 21.03 -5.28
C ALA A 203 -8.37 21.73 -4.76
N PRO A 204 -8.14 21.75 -3.44
CA PRO A 204 -7.14 22.63 -2.85
C PRO A 204 -5.80 22.39 -3.55
N VAL A 205 -5.47 23.30 -4.47
CA VAL A 205 -4.12 23.47 -4.95
C VAL A 205 -3.37 23.86 -3.69
N SER A 206 -2.38 23.06 -3.32
CA SER A 206 -1.44 23.41 -2.25
C SER A 206 -0.58 24.59 -2.73
N ASP A 207 -1.20 25.72 -3.03
CA ASP A 207 -0.56 27.03 -3.05
C ASP A 207 -0.50 27.49 -1.60
N LEU A 208 0.54 26.99 -0.92
CA LEU A 208 0.97 27.52 0.36
C LEU A 208 1.35 29.00 0.16
N PRO A 209 0.84 29.92 0.99
CA PRO A 209 1.39 31.26 1.04
C PRO A 209 2.88 31.18 1.38
N ARG A 210 3.73 31.74 0.53
CA ARG A 210 5.10 32.10 0.92
C ARG A 210 5.03 33.36 1.77
N THR A 211 4.98 33.20 3.10
CA THR A 211 5.33 34.17 4.18
C THR A 211 4.78 33.60 5.48
N THR A 212 5.41 33.57 6.65
CA THR A 212 6.64 34.16 7.21
C THR A 212 6.87 33.41 8.54
N GLU A 213 8.12 33.09 8.86
CA GLU A 213 8.58 32.45 10.12
C GLU A 213 7.85 31.17 10.58
N LEU A 214 8.05 30.09 9.82
CA LEU A 214 7.98 28.74 10.41
C LEU A 214 9.28 28.51 11.19
N ALA A 215 9.17 28.16 12.48
CA ALA A 215 10.30 27.74 13.28
C ALA A 215 10.97 26.53 12.63
N HIS A 216 12.08 26.76 11.94
CA HIS A 216 12.95 25.69 11.46
C HIS A 216 13.58 25.03 12.69
N PRO A 217 13.44 23.70 12.89
CA PRO A 217 14.13 23.02 13.97
C PRO A 217 15.64 23.25 13.83
N ALA A 218 16.26 23.75 14.91
CA ALA A 218 17.70 23.90 14.98
C ALA A 218 18.37 22.52 14.91
N PHE A 219 19.21 22.34 13.89
CA PHE A 219 19.98 21.11 13.69
C PHE A 219 21.04 20.98 14.79
N LEU A 220 21.04 19.87 15.52
CA LEU A 220 22.16 19.47 16.38
C LEU A 220 23.37 19.13 15.50
N PRO A 221 24.57 19.65 15.80
CA PRO A 221 25.77 19.33 15.04
C PRO A 221 26.21 17.88 15.26
N VAL A 222 26.74 17.28 14.20
CA VAL A 222 27.21 15.90 14.14
C VAL A 222 28.47 15.70 15.00
N GLY A 223 28.37 14.86 16.04
CA GLY A 223 29.50 14.38 16.84
C GLY A 223 29.64 12.86 16.72
N GLY A 224 30.85 12.40 16.40
CA GLY A 224 31.12 11.05 15.86
C GLY A 224 31.16 9.86 16.83
N ALA A 225 31.10 8.69 16.18
CA ALA A 225 31.69 7.36 16.44
C ALA A 225 31.48 6.65 17.80
N GLY A 226 31.30 5.32 17.73
CA GLY A 226 31.43 4.41 18.87
C GLY A 226 30.63 3.09 18.76
N GLU A 227 31.23 2.16 18.01
CA GLU A 227 31.21 0.68 18.02
C GLU A 227 29.91 -0.15 17.98
N ASP A 228 29.93 -1.05 16.99
CA ASP A 228 28.87 -1.80 16.34
C ASP A 228 28.79 -3.26 16.81
N HIS A 229 27.62 -3.88 16.62
CA HIS A 229 27.57 -5.29 16.22
C HIS A 229 27.52 -5.28 14.69
N LYS A 230 28.57 -5.82 14.05
CA LYS A 230 28.84 -5.69 12.62
C LYS A 230 27.75 -6.37 11.77
N ILE A 231 26.76 -5.60 11.36
CA ILE A 231 26.25 -5.69 10.00
C ILE A 231 27.11 -4.71 9.21
N GLU A 232 28.01 -5.22 8.37
CA GLU A 232 28.75 -4.40 7.40
C GLU A 232 27.76 -3.88 6.35
N LEU A 233 27.01 -2.85 6.74
CA LEU A 233 26.17 -2.09 5.84
C LEU A 233 27.07 -1.08 5.13
N ASP A 234 26.80 -0.83 3.85
CA ASP A 234 27.43 0.27 3.12
C ASP A 234 27.33 1.56 3.95
N SER A 235 28.50 2.14 4.25
CA SER A 235 28.64 3.40 5.00
C SER A 235 27.76 4.53 4.44
N ARG A 236 27.50 4.52 3.13
CA ARG A 236 26.61 5.47 2.45
C ARG A 236 25.15 5.23 2.81
N ILE A 237 24.70 3.97 2.86
CA ILE A 237 23.32 3.63 3.25
C ILE A 237 23.10 4.00 4.72
N TRP A 238 24.05 3.65 5.59
CA TRP A 238 23.96 4.02 7.01
C TRP A 238 23.86 5.54 7.20
N ARG A 239 24.75 6.30 6.53
CA ARG A 239 24.71 7.76 6.54
C ARG A 239 23.38 8.30 6.01
N MET A 240 22.80 7.67 4.99
CA MET A 240 21.49 8.05 4.43
C MET A 240 20.37 7.87 5.46
N ILE A 241 20.35 6.75 6.20
CA ILE A 241 19.37 6.49 7.28
C ILE A 241 19.48 7.55 8.37
N VAL A 242 20.70 7.78 8.89
CA VAL A 242 20.93 8.74 9.98
C VAL A 242 20.53 10.16 9.55
N ASN A 243 20.91 10.58 8.34
CA ASN A 243 20.57 11.90 7.83
C ASN A 243 19.06 12.05 7.56
N ALA A 244 18.39 11.01 7.09
CA ALA A 244 16.93 11.03 6.91
C ALA A 244 16.20 11.21 8.25
N ILE A 245 16.60 10.46 9.28
CA ILE A 245 16.03 10.58 10.63
C ILE A 245 16.32 11.97 11.22
N ARG A 246 17.50 12.55 10.98
CA ARG A 246 17.80 13.91 11.46
C ARG A 246 16.96 14.98 10.77
N SER A 247 16.70 14.83 9.48
CA SER A 247 16.08 15.88 8.65
C SER A 247 14.56 15.81 8.55
N SER A 248 13.94 14.70 8.96
CA SER A 248 12.49 14.51 8.86
C SER A 248 11.92 13.88 10.14
N PRO A 249 10.74 14.34 10.61
CA PRO A 249 10.04 13.69 11.71
C PRO A 249 9.51 12.30 11.31
N ALA A 250 9.22 12.08 10.02
CA ALA A 250 8.66 10.83 9.51
C ALA A 250 9.58 10.20 8.45
N VAL A 251 10.06 8.98 8.72
CA VAL A 251 10.98 8.23 7.86
C VAL A 251 10.46 6.81 7.67
N ILE A 252 10.60 6.26 6.46
CA ILE A 252 10.26 4.86 6.19
C ILE A 252 11.38 4.16 5.43
N LEU A 253 11.81 3.01 5.93
CA LEU A 253 12.77 2.15 5.25
C LEU A 253 12.03 1.24 4.27
N VAL A 254 12.42 1.27 3.00
CA VAL A 254 11.74 0.56 1.91
C VAL A 254 12.70 -0.43 1.26
N GLY A 255 12.33 -1.70 1.14
CA GLY A 255 13.16 -2.68 0.46
C GLY A 255 12.56 -4.08 0.42
N PRO A 256 13.19 -5.02 -0.32
CA PRO A 256 12.78 -6.43 -0.35
C PRO A 256 12.64 -7.04 1.06
N PRO A 257 11.83 -8.08 1.22
CA PRO A 257 11.74 -8.85 2.46
C PRO A 257 13.13 -9.42 2.81
N GLY A 258 13.44 -9.53 4.11
CA GLY A 258 14.72 -10.08 4.57
C GLY A 258 15.95 -9.17 4.39
N THR A 259 15.80 -7.89 4.04
CA THR A 259 16.92 -6.92 3.93
C THR A 259 17.41 -6.34 5.25
N GLY A 260 16.85 -6.79 6.38
CA GLY A 260 17.27 -6.34 7.71
C GLY A 260 16.77 -4.95 8.12
N LYS A 261 15.70 -4.43 7.49
CA LYS A 261 15.13 -3.10 7.79
C LYS A 261 14.83 -2.91 9.28
N THR A 262 14.15 -3.85 9.92
CA THR A 262 13.84 -3.79 11.35
C THR A 262 15.11 -3.74 12.20
N THR A 263 16.14 -4.51 11.83
CA THR A 263 17.45 -4.48 12.49
C THR A 263 18.16 -3.13 12.29
N LEU A 264 18.05 -2.52 11.11
CA LEU A 264 18.56 -1.17 10.83
C LEU A 264 17.85 -0.10 11.65
N VAL A 265 16.53 -0.21 11.83
CA VAL A 265 15.77 0.69 12.71
C VAL A 265 16.27 0.55 14.15
N ARG A 266 16.44 -0.68 14.66
CA ARG A 266 17.01 -0.91 16.00
C ARG A 266 18.40 -0.30 16.16
N ARG A 267 19.29 -0.50 15.16
CA ARG A 267 20.63 0.12 15.16
C ARG A 267 20.56 1.64 15.18
N ALA A 268 19.66 2.24 14.41
CA ALA A 268 19.45 3.69 14.39
C ALA A 268 18.98 4.19 15.76
N ILE A 269 18.01 3.52 16.39
CA ILE A 269 17.54 3.85 17.74
C ILE A 269 18.70 3.80 18.74
N SER A 270 19.48 2.72 18.75
CA SER A 270 20.65 2.60 19.65
C SER A 270 21.70 3.69 19.39
N HIS A 271 21.93 4.05 18.12
CA HIS A 271 22.84 5.13 17.75
C HIS A 271 22.38 6.48 18.33
N PHE A 272 21.12 6.87 18.13
CA PHE A 272 20.59 8.12 18.66
C PHE A 272 20.44 8.13 20.19
N ALA A 273 20.14 6.99 20.80
CA ALA A 273 20.11 6.85 22.26
C ALA A 273 21.49 7.15 22.87
N ARG A 274 22.55 6.54 22.33
CA ARG A 274 23.94 6.80 22.75
C ARG A 274 24.36 8.25 22.53
N GLU A 275 23.98 8.87 21.40
CA GLU A 275 24.26 10.29 21.16
C GLU A 275 23.61 11.19 22.22
N THR A 276 22.37 10.87 22.60
CA THR A 276 21.59 11.62 23.58
C THR A 276 22.13 11.44 25.01
N GLU A 277 22.52 10.21 25.36
CA GLU A 277 23.18 9.89 26.64
C GLU A 277 24.50 10.66 26.80
N ARG A 278 25.32 10.71 25.74
CA ARG A 278 26.56 11.51 25.72
C ARG A 278 26.29 13.01 25.92
N ALA A 279 25.13 13.50 25.49
CA ALA A 279 24.68 14.87 25.70
C ALA A 279 24.03 15.09 27.08
N GLY A 280 24.07 14.10 27.99
CA GLY A 280 23.53 14.20 29.34
C GLY A 280 22.00 14.13 29.42
N ARG A 281 21.35 13.61 28.38
CA ARG A 281 19.89 13.46 28.29
C ARG A 281 19.51 11.98 28.28
N ILE A 282 18.34 11.65 28.82
CA ILE A 282 17.82 10.29 28.84
C ILE A 282 16.90 10.10 27.63
N THR A 283 17.19 9.08 26.82
CA THR A 283 16.28 8.65 25.75
C THR A 283 15.33 7.61 26.29
N LYS A 284 14.03 7.77 26.04
CA LYS A 284 13.06 6.73 26.36
C LYS A 284 13.01 5.70 25.24
N GLU A 285 12.79 4.44 25.59
CA GLU A 285 12.60 3.38 24.59
C GLU A 285 11.46 3.76 23.63
N PRO A 286 11.58 3.56 22.32
CA PRO A 286 10.47 3.83 21.40
C PRO A 286 9.24 2.97 21.67
N LEU A 287 8.07 3.45 21.25
CA LEU A 287 6.86 2.64 21.14
C LEU A 287 6.91 1.86 19.83
N TRP A 288 6.77 0.54 19.91
CA TRP A 288 6.70 -0.33 18.73
C TRP A 288 5.27 -0.75 18.49
N ALA A 289 4.84 -0.62 17.24
CA ALA A 289 3.56 -1.13 16.81
C ALA A 289 3.71 -1.78 15.44
N THR A 290 2.99 -2.88 15.22
CA THR A 290 2.90 -3.57 13.94
C THR A 290 1.48 -3.38 13.43
N PRO A 291 1.27 -2.49 12.45
CA PRO A 291 -0.05 -2.31 11.86
C PRO A 291 -0.55 -3.59 11.22
N ASP A 292 -1.86 -3.81 11.28
CA ASP A 292 -2.53 -4.88 10.56
C ASP A 292 -3.80 -4.35 9.87
N GLU A 293 -4.42 -5.16 9.03
CA GLU A 293 -5.56 -4.74 8.20
C GLU A 293 -6.78 -4.21 8.99
N SER A 294 -6.90 -4.56 10.28
CA SER A 294 -7.98 -4.07 11.15
C SER A 294 -7.77 -2.64 11.61
N TRP A 295 -6.54 -2.12 11.52
CA TRP A 295 -6.21 -0.78 12.00
C TRP A 295 -7.02 0.30 11.30
N THR A 296 -7.51 1.23 12.10
CA THR A 296 -8.25 2.43 11.69
C THR A 296 -7.55 3.68 12.19
N THR A 297 -8.07 4.86 11.82
CA THR A 297 -7.62 6.14 12.38
C THR A 297 -7.69 6.15 13.92
N ARG A 298 -8.62 5.41 14.53
CA ARG A 298 -8.74 5.33 16.01
C ARG A 298 -7.54 4.67 16.68
N ASP A 299 -6.82 3.79 15.98
CA ASP A 299 -5.65 3.10 16.53
C ASP A 299 -4.44 4.03 16.53
N LEU A 300 -4.24 4.80 15.47
CA LEU A 300 -3.11 5.72 15.32
C LEU A 300 -3.35 7.06 16.03
N VAL A 301 -4.53 7.67 15.83
CA VAL A 301 -4.91 8.98 16.37
C VAL A 301 -5.57 8.83 17.73
N GLY A 302 -6.53 7.94 17.83
CA GLY A 302 -7.45 7.88 18.96
C GLY A 302 -8.86 8.26 18.59
N GLY A 303 -9.75 8.19 19.56
CA GLY A 303 -11.16 8.52 19.38
C GLY A 303 -11.97 8.20 20.63
N GLU A 304 -13.25 8.55 20.55
CA GLU A 304 -14.20 8.31 21.64
C GLU A 304 -14.43 6.80 21.84
N THR A 305 -14.33 6.38 23.10
CA THR A 305 -14.63 5.02 23.55
C THR A 305 -15.37 5.09 24.90
N ILE A 306 -15.95 3.97 25.32
CA ILE A 306 -16.62 3.89 26.62
C ILE A 306 -15.61 3.38 27.65
N ILE A 307 -15.30 4.22 28.63
CA ILE A 307 -14.47 3.87 29.78
C ILE A 307 -15.35 3.97 31.02
N GLU A 308 -15.54 2.86 31.72
CA GLU A 308 -16.34 2.79 32.96
C GLU A 308 -17.77 3.36 32.82
N GLY A 309 -18.39 3.17 31.66
CA GLY A 309 -19.75 3.64 31.36
C GLY A 309 -19.85 5.08 30.85
N ASN A 310 -18.74 5.81 30.78
CA ASN A 310 -18.68 7.17 30.24
C ASN A 310 -17.97 7.22 28.89
N ILE A 311 -18.40 8.11 27.99
CA ILE A 311 -17.70 8.35 26.73
C ILE A 311 -16.47 9.21 27.03
N ALA A 312 -15.29 8.69 26.71
CA ALA A 312 -14.01 9.34 26.91
C ALA A 312 -13.09 9.17 25.69
N PHE A 313 -12.20 10.14 25.48
CA PHE A 313 -11.18 10.05 24.44
C PHE A 313 -10.08 9.06 24.83
N ARG A 314 -9.88 8.03 24.00
CA ARG A 314 -8.71 7.14 24.12
C ARG A 314 -7.64 7.58 23.13
N PRO A 315 -6.44 8.03 23.58
CA PRO A 315 -5.36 8.36 22.68
C PRO A 315 -4.83 7.13 21.95
N GLY A 316 -4.63 7.28 20.64
CA GLY A 316 -3.95 6.30 19.80
C GLY A 316 -2.43 6.35 19.93
N TRP A 317 -1.73 5.62 19.07
CA TRP A 317 -0.27 5.51 19.09
C TRP A 317 0.46 6.85 18.96
N VAL A 318 -0.01 7.77 18.10
CA VAL A 318 0.64 9.07 17.89
C VAL A 318 0.54 9.95 19.14
N PRO A 319 -0.65 10.31 19.66
CA PRO A 319 -0.72 11.14 20.86
C PRO A 319 -0.08 10.48 22.09
N ARG A 320 -0.18 9.15 22.21
CA ARG A 320 0.50 8.41 23.30
C ARG A 320 2.02 8.58 23.22
N SER A 321 2.62 8.39 22.04
CA SER A 321 4.05 8.55 21.84
C SER A 321 4.52 9.98 22.18
N ILE A 322 3.73 10.99 21.81
CA ILE A 322 4.02 12.39 22.10
C ILE A 322 3.91 12.67 23.60
N GLY A 323 2.81 12.25 24.24
CA GLY A 323 2.59 12.45 25.67
C GLY A 323 3.62 11.73 26.54
N GLU A 324 4.11 10.57 26.10
CA GLU A 324 5.18 9.84 26.78
C GLU A 324 6.57 10.37 26.43
N GLY A 325 6.73 11.24 25.42
CA GLY A 325 8.04 11.71 24.95
C GLY A 325 8.88 10.58 24.34
N ARG A 326 8.25 9.72 23.55
CA ARG A 326 8.84 8.53 22.92
C ARG A 326 8.71 8.61 21.41
N TRP A 327 9.70 8.06 20.71
CA TRP A 327 9.56 7.82 19.26
C TRP A 327 8.51 6.75 19.00
N LEU A 328 7.89 6.81 17.83
CA LEU A 328 6.94 5.80 17.36
C LEU A 328 7.53 5.00 16.20
N ILE A 329 7.51 3.68 16.32
CA ILE A 329 7.98 2.76 15.30
C ILE A 329 6.80 1.96 14.75
N LEU A 330 6.59 2.02 13.44
CA LEU A 330 5.58 1.24 12.71
C LEU A 330 6.28 0.15 11.88
N ASP A 331 6.41 -1.04 12.46
CA ASP A 331 7.04 -2.17 11.76
C ASP A 331 6.03 -2.86 10.85
N GLU A 332 6.44 -3.23 9.63
CA GLU A 332 5.57 -3.82 8.61
C GLU A 332 4.37 -2.94 8.25
N ALA A 333 4.60 -1.63 8.09
CA ALA A 333 3.54 -0.65 7.80
C ALA A 333 2.76 -0.95 6.50
N ASN A 334 3.28 -1.82 5.63
CA ASN A 334 2.55 -2.29 4.45
C ASN A 334 1.26 -3.04 4.82
N ARG A 335 1.18 -3.70 5.97
CA ARG A 335 0.07 -4.57 6.41
C ARG A 335 -1.27 -3.88 6.61
N ALA A 336 -1.28 -2.55 6.69
CA ALA A 336 -2.50 -1.78 6.90
C ALA A 336 -2.59 -0.59 5.95
N ASP A 337 -3.81 -0.07 5.74
CA ASP A 337 -4.07 1.07 4.86
C ASP A 337 -3.59 2.37 5.51
N MET A 338 -2.27 2.63 5.44
CA MET A 338 -1.67 3.79 6.08
C MET A 338 -2.26 5.10 5.58
N ASP A 339 -2.65 5.21 4.30
CA ASP A 339 -3.29 6.41 3.77
C ASP A 339 -4.62 6.69 4.48
N ARG A 340 -5.46 5.65 4.64
CA ARG A 340 -6.73 5.73 5.38
C ARG A 340 -6.51 6.00 6.87
N ILE A 341 -5.55 5.31 7.47
CA ILE A 341 -5.30 5.37 8.92
C ILE A 341 -4.76 6.74 9.32
N PHE A 342 -3.82 7.31 8.55
CA PHE A 342 -3.29 8.65 8.81
C PHE A 342 -4.35 9.72 8.56
N GLY A 343 -5.11 9.66 7.46
CA GLY A 343 -6.22 10.58 7.19
C GLY A 343 -5.84 12.05 7.46
N GLY A 344 -6.54 12.70 8.40
CA GLY A 344 -6.30 14.09 8.81
C GLY A 344 -4.95 14.37 9.49
N LEU A 345 -4.22 13.35 9.98
CA LEU A 345 -2.86 13.53 10.52
C LEU A 345 -1.84 13.98 9.48
N LEU A 346 -2.13 13.82 8.18
CA LEU A 346 -1.23 14.29 7.13
C LEU A 346 -1.01 15.80 7.18
N THR A 347 -2.03 16.56 7.59
CA THR A 347 -1.94 18.01 7.82
C THR A 347 -0.99 18.29 8.99
N TRP A 348 -1.10 17.52 10.07
CA TRP A 348 -0.21 17.65 11.22
C TRP A 348 1.24 17.30 10.88
N LEU A 349 1.51 16.22 10.16
CA LEU A 349 2.87 15.89 9.69
C LEU A 349 3.49 16.96 8.77
N SER A 350 2.67 17.86 8.22
CA SER A 350 3.13 19.00 7.41
C SER A 350 3.48 20.24 8.23
N GLY A 351 3.41 20.16 9.57
CA GLY A 351 3.62 21.28 10.49
C GLY A 351 2.35 22.02 10.90
N GLY A 352 1.17 21.55 10.48
CA GLY A 352 -0.11 22.13 10.88
C GLY A 352 -0.58 21.67 12.26
N ARG A 353 -1.53 22.39 12.83
CA ARG A 353 -2.28 21.98 14.03
C ARG A 353 -3.57 21.26 13.62
N VAL A 354 -3.92 20.17 14.30
CA VAL A 354 -5.10 19.35 13.97
C VAL A 354 -5.88 18.97 15.22
N ALA A 355 -7.21 19.11 15.19
CA ALA A 355 -8.11 18.59 16.21
C ALA A 355 -8.35 17.10 15.98
N ILE A 356 -8.20 16.31 17.04
CA ILE A 356 -8.24 14.84 16.98
C ILE A 356 -9.37 14.20 17.79
N GLY A 357 -10.10 15.00 18.57
CA GLY A 357 -11.29 14.56 19.30
C GLY A 357 -11.63 15.47 20.46
N THR A 358 -12.55 15.01 21.30
CA THR A 358 -13.00 15.68 22.53
C THR A 358 -12.85 14.73 23.71
N GLU A 359 -12.37 15.23 24.86
CA GLU A 359 -12.05 14.42 26.04
C GLU A 359 -13.26 13.62 26.54
N THR A 360 -14.46 14.21 26.53
CA THR A 360 -15.73 13.59 26.92
C THR A 360 -16.86 13.98 25.95
N SER A 361 -18.05 13.44 26.15
CA SER A 361 -19.27 13.82 25.41
C SER A 361 -20.06 15.00 26.04
N ASP A 362 -19.51 15.65 27.07
CA ASP A 362 -20.22 16.72 27.79
C ASP A 362 -20.21 18.05 27.03
N ARG A 363 -21.18 18.95 27.34
CA ARG A 363 -21.24 20.30 26.74
C ARG A 363 -20.01 21.17 27.01
N ASN A 364 -19.22 20.84 28.04
CA ASN A 364 -17.97 21.51 28.39
C ASN A 364 -16.74 20.63 28.06
N ALA A 365 -16.88 19.66 27.15
CA ALA A 365 -15.80 18.75 26.80
C ALA A 365 -14.60 19.51 26.22
N ARG A 366 -13.41 19.15 26.70
CA ARG A 366 -12.15 19.73 26.25
C ARG A 366 -11.80 19.21 24.88
N GLU A 367 -11.42 20.10 23.98
CA GLU A 367 -10.90 19.70 22.67
C GLU A 367 -9.49 19.12 22.81
N VAL A 368 -9.23 18.02 22.10
CA VAL A 368 -7.93 17.36 22.04
C VAL A 368 -7.25 17.71 20.72
N LEU A 369 -6.05 18.27 20.81
CA LEU A 369 -5.32 18.86 19.69
C LEU A 369 -3.93 18.24 19.56
N LEU A 370 -3.48 18.08 18.31
CA LEU A 370 -2.10 17.79 17.96
C LEU A 370 -1.43 19.04 17.41
N ASP A 371 -0.24 19.33 17.91
CA ASP A 371 0.56 20.49 17.51
C ASP A 371 2.05 20.15 17.48
N TRP A 372 2.87 21.10 17.01
CA TRP A 372 4.32 21.05 17.07
C TRP A 372 4.87 22.07 18.06
N SER A 373 5.95 21.72 18.75
CA SER A 373 6.66 22.61 19.67
C SER A 373 8.17 22.59 19.40
N ALA A 374 8.82 23.72 19.63
CA ALA A 374 10.29 23.82 19.57
C ALA A 374 10.98 23.01 20.69
N GLY A 375 10.26 22.70 21.77
CA GLY A 375 10.77 21.98 22.93
C GLY A 375 10.70 20.45 22.82
N ILE A 376 10.70 19.79 23.98
CA ILE A 376 10.50 18.34 24.10
C ILE A 376 9.02 18.03 23.94
N SER A 377 8.74 16.86 23.38
CA SER A 377 7.39 16.33 23.27
C SER A 377 6.68 16.30 24.62
N SER A 378 5.45 16.82 24.65
CA SER A 378 4.68 16.94 25.89
C SER A 378 3.18 16.86 25.65
N ARG A 379 2.48 16.49 26.72
CA ARG A 379 1.04 16.72 26.84
C ARG A 379 0.84 17.86 27.84
N SER A 380 0.04 18.84 27.47
CA SER A 380 -0.37 19.93 28.36
C SER A 380 -1.88 20.12 28.34
N ASP A 381 -2.45 20.40 29.50
CA ASP A 381 -3.81 20.88 29.62
C ASP A 381 -3.74 22.42 29.76
N THR A 382 -4.41 23.15 28.88
CA THR A 382 -4.35 24.61 28.83
C THR A 382 -5.45 25.26 29.67
N ASP A 383 -5.19 26.50 30.12
CA ASP A 383 -6.13 27.29 30.94
C ASP A 383 -7.47 27.59 30.22
N ASP A 384 -7.47 27.55 28.88
CA ASP A 384 -8.67 27.67 28.03
C ASP A 384 -9.46 26.35 27.89
N GLY A 385 -9.08 25.30 28.63
CA GLY A 385 -9.79 24.04 28.70
C GLY A 385 -9.54 23.11 27.50
N ARG A 386 -8.32 23.08 26.96
CA ARG A 386 -7.94 22.18 25.85
C ARG A 386 -6.83 21.24 26.28
N ILE A 387 -6.73 20.09 25.61
CA ILE A 387 -5.66 19.12 25.80
C ILE A 387 -4.80 19.14 24.54
N ILE A 388 -3.54 19.53 24.67
CA ILE A 388 -2.62 19.64 23.54
C ILE A 388 -1.51 18.61 23.69
N TYR A 389 -1.39 17.75 22.69
CA TYR A 389 -0.25 16.88 22.48
C TYR A 389 0.71 17.59 21.51
N SER A 390 1.80 18.13 22.05
CA SER A 390 2.79 18.88 21.30
C SER A 390 3.98 17.98 20.98
N ALA A 391 4.17 17.61 19.71
CA ALA A 391 5.40 16.91 19.31
C ALA A 391 6.58 17.87 19.32
N GLY A 392 7.63 17.46 20.02
CA GLY A 392 8.88 18.17 20.06
C GLY A 392 9.69 17.99 18.79
N THR A 393 10.72 18.81 18.64
CA THR A 393 11.70 18.69 17.54
C THR A 393 12.51 17.39 17.60
N ASP A 394 12.45 16.69 18.73
CA ASP A 394 13.08 15.40 19.00
C ASP A 394 12.19 14.19 18.64
N TRP A 395 10.89 14.39 18.43
CA TRP A 395 9.96 13.30 18.14
C TRP A 395 10.18 12.70 16.76
N ARG A 396 10.17 11.37 16.64
CA ARG A 396 10.32 10.67 15.37
C ARG A 396 9.27 9.56 15.20
N LEU A 397 8.86 9.40 13.95
CA LEU A 397 8.04 8.33 13.43
C LEU A 397 8.84 7.54 12.39
N ILE A 398 9.17 6.30 12.68
CA ILE A 398 10.00 5.46 11.80
C ILE A 398 9.19 4.23 11.38
N GLY A 399 9.11 3.97 10.08
CA GLY A 399 8.43 2.80 9.53
C GLY A 399 9.36 1.83 8.82
N THR A 400 8.93 0.57 8.68
CA THR A 400 9.49 -0.36 7.70
C THR A 400 8.42 -0.73 6.66
N TYR A 401 8.85 -0.94 5.41
CA TYR A 401 7.96 -1.24 4.30
C TYR A 401 8.58 -2.31 3.38
N ASN A 402 7.84 -3.40 3.16
CA ASN A 402 8.22 -4.45 2.21
C ASN A 402 7.72 -4.09 0.81
N ALA A 403 8.65 -3.89 -0.13
CA ALA A 403 8.33 -3.44 -1.48
C ALA A 403 7.73 -4.53 -2.39
N LEU A 404 8.10 -5.80 -2.18
CA LEU A 404 7.62 -6.92 -3.02
C LEU A 404 6.18 -7.34 -2.67
N ASP A 405 5.78 -7.18 -1.41
CA ASP A 405 4.40 -7.42 -0.94
C ASP A 405 3.40 -6.36 -1.45
N ALA A 406 3.87 -5.25 -2.03
CA ALA A 406 3.04 -4.10 -2.41
C ALA A 406 2.01 -4.39 -3.53
N GLN A 407 2.03 -5.59 -4.12
CA GLN A 407 0.99 -6.04 -5.05
C GLN A 407 -0.25 -6.62 -4.34
N ARG A 408 -0.11 -7.10 -3.09
CA ARG A 408 -1.19 -7.71 -2.29
C ARG A 408 -1.57 -6.92 -1.04
N VAL A 409 -0.67 -6.07 -0.57
CA VAL A 409 -0.85 -5.27 0.65
C VAL A 409 -1.01 -3.77 0.32
N PHE A 410 -1.42 -2.95 1.28
CA PHE A 410 -1.78 -1.55 1.02
C PHE A 410 -0.56 -0.76 0.54
N ARG A 411 -0.71 -0.09 -0.61
CA ARG A 411 0.33 0.78 -1.16
C ARG A 411 0.30 2.10 -0.41
N PHE A 412 1.47 2.59 0.02
CA PHE A 412 1.60 3.99 0.46
C PHE A 412 1.22 4.88 -0.73
N GLY A 413 0.11 5.59 -0.63
CA GLY A 413 -0.33 6.45 -1.73
C GLY A 413 0.51 7.72 -1.83
N GLN A 414 0.18 8.52 -2.83
CA GLN A 414 0.98 9.69 -3.21
C GLN A 414 0.99 10.77 -2.13
N ALA A 415 -0.08 10.90 -1.33
CA ALA A 415 -0.16 11.89 -0.26
C ALA A 415 0.80 11.55 0.90
N LEU A 416 0.71 10.32 1.42
CA LEU A 416 1.59 9.82 2.47
C LEU A 416 3.05 9.73 2.00
N GLY A 417 3.26 9.36 0.73
CA GLY A 417 4.58 9.33 0.08
C GLY A 417 5.31 10.67 0.02
N ARG A 418 4.60 11.80 0.09
CA ARG A 418 5.19 13.15 0.15
C ARG A 418 5.50 13.61 1.58
N ARG A 419 5.02 12.90 2.60
CA ARG A 419 5.18 13.26 4.02
C ARG A 419 6.19 12.37 4.74
N PHE A 420 6.39 11.16 4.24
CA PHE A 420 7.45 10.27 4.69
C PHE A 420 8.67 10.38 3.80
N VAL A 421 9.83 10.59 4.41
CA VAL A 421 11.11 10.40 3.71
C VAL A 421 11.34 8.90 3.52
N ARG A 422 11.44 8.47 2.25
CA ARG A 422 11.67 7.07 1.90
C ARG A 422 13.16 6.82 1.75
N VAL A 423 13.67 5.86 2.52
CA VAL A 423 15.07 5.44 2.47
C VAL A 423 15.12 4.05 1.84
N PRO A 424 15.61 3.91 0.59
CA PRO A 424 15.71 2.62 -0.05
C PRO A 424 16.82 1.77 0.59
N ILE A 425 16.48 0.54 0.96
CA ILE A 425 17.38 -0.48 1.48
C ILE A 425 17.47 -1.60 0.43
N PRO A 426 18.51 -1.59 -0.42
CA PRO A 426 18.71 -2.64 -1.41
C PRO A 426 19.05 -3.98 -0.76
N ALA A 427 18.84 -5.07 -1.50
CA ALA A 427 19.43 -6.35 -1.15
C ALA A 427 20.96 -6.29 -1.27
N ALA A 428 21.68 -7.01 -0.41
CA ALA A 428 23.13 -7.10 -0.48
C ALA A 428 23.56 -7.72 -1.81
N THR A 429 24.70 -7.31 -2.38
CA THR A 429 25.19 -8.00 -3.57
C THR A 429 25.65 -9.41 -3.21
N PRO A 430 25.66 -10.37 -4.15
CA PRO A 430 26.15 -11.73 -3.88
C PRO A 430 27.58 -11.77 -3.29
N GLU A 431 28.46 -10.85 -3.71
CA GLU A 431 29.82 -10.75 -3.19
C GLU A 431 29.82 -10.27 -1.74
N THR A 432 29.02 -9.24 -1.44
CA THR A 432 28.87 -8.71 -0.08
C THR A 432 28.26 -9.77 0.84
N PHE A 433 27.25 -10.50 0.35
CA PHE A 433 26.62 -11.58 1.09
C PHE A 433 27.60 -12.72 1.38
N SER A 434 28.42 -13.11 0.41
CA SER A 434 29.45 -14.13 0.59
C SER A 434 30.47 -13.73 1.66
N GLN A 435 30.86 -12.44 1.71
CA GLN A 435 31.72 -11.88 2.77
C GLN A 435 31.03 -11.93 4.14
N ILE A 436 29.75 -11.55 4.22
CA ILE A 436 28.96 -11.65 5.45
C ILE A 436 28.96 -13.10 5.98
N LEU A 437 28.71 -14.10 5.11
CA LEU A 437 28.76 -15.51 5.51
C LEU A 437 30.17 -15.96 5.91
N ALA A 438 31.20 -15.41 5.28
CA ALA A 438 32.58 -15.70 5.65
C ALA A 438 32.91 -15.24 7.08
N ASP A 439 32.46 -14.03 7.43
CA ASP A 439 32.78 -13.37 8.69
C ASP A 439 31.87 -13.82 9.84
N SER A 440 30.58 -14.03 9.59
CA SER A 440 29.58 -14.26 10.65
C SER A 440 29.17 -15.72 10.83
N ARG A 441 29.53 -16.61 9.90
CA ARG A 441 29.13 -18.04 9.91
C ARG A 441 30.32 -18.99 9.75
N GLY A 442 31.48 -18.64 10.31
CA GLY A 442 32.71 -19.42 10.22
C GLY A 442 32.61 -20.85 10.76
N GLU A 443 31.62 -21.12 11.60
CA GLU A 443 31.27 -22.43 12.14
C GLU A 443 30.76 -23.42 11.09
N LEU A 444 30.23 -22.95 9.96
CA LEU A 444 29.76 -23.80 8.86
C LEU A 444 30.89 -24.12 7.87
N ALA A 445 30.84 -25.33 7.31
CA ALA A 445 31.73 -25.75 6.23
C ALA A 445 31.69 -24.75 5.06
N PHE A 446 32.84 -24.54 4.42
CA PHE A 446 32.96 -23.62 3.28
C PHE A 446 32.00 -24.00 2.14
N THR A 447 31.86 -25.29 1.85
CA THR A 447 30.95 -25.81 0.81
C THR A 447 29.51 -25.43 1.08
N THR A 448 29.04 -25.58 2.32
CA THR A 448 27.68 -25.21 2.74
C THR A 448 27.45 -23.70 2.61
N ARG A 449 28.39 -22.88 3.10
CA ARG A 449 28.29 -21.41 2.95
C ARG A 449 28.27 -20.98 1.48
N HIS A 450 29.10 -21.61 0.65
CA HIS A 450 29.15 -21.34 -0.78
C HIS A 450 27.82 -21.71 -1.45
N GLN A 451 27.22 -22.85 -1.11
CA GLN A 451 25.92 -23.25 -1.66
C GLN A 451 24.80 -22.26 -1.30
N VAL A 452 24.75 -21.79 -0.04
CA VAL A 452 23.80 -20.76 0.39
C VAL A 452 24.04 -19.45 -0.37
N ALA A 453 25.30 -19.05 -0.57
CA ALA A 453 25.66 -17.87 -1.35
C ALA A 453 25.24 -17.98 -2.83
N GLU A 454 25.42 -19.14 -3.45
CA GLU A 454 24.97 -19.40 -4.82
C GLU A 454 23.45 -19.39 -4.93
N LEU A 455 22.74 -19.97 -3.95
CA LEU A 455 21.28 -19.92 -3.95
C LEU A 455 20.76 -18.48 -3.81
N TYR A 456 21.42 -17.69 -2.95
CA TYR A 456 21.16 -16.25 -2.85
C TYR A 456 21.42 -15.52 -4.17
N ALA A 457 22.53 -15.82 -4.85
CA ALA A 457 22.87 -15.24 -6.15
C ALA A 457 21.81 -15.58 -7.22
N ALA A 458 21.27 -16.80 -7.21
CA ALA A 458 20.20 -17.22 -8.12
C ALA A 458 18.91 -16.41 -7.91
N HIS A 459 18.57 -16.08 -6.66
CA HIS A 459 17.48 -15.17 -6.32
C HIS A 459 17.76 -13.72 -6.74
N TYR A 460 18.98 -13.24 -6.49
CA TYR A 460 19.40 -11.87 -6.78
C TYR A 460 19.37 -11.53 -8.28
N ALA A 461 19.54 -12.53 -9.14
CA ALA A 461 19.60 -12.37 -10.59
C ALA A 461 18.27 -11.91 -11.27
N SER A 462 17.13 -11.95 -10.56
CA SER A 462 15.84 -11.48 -11.08
C SER A 462 15.08 -10.64 -10.05
N GLU A 463 14.44 -9.55 -10.48
CA GLU A 463 13.60 -8.71 -9.61
C GLU A 463 12.40 -9.48 -9.04
N SER A 464 11.82 -10.42 -9.81
CA SER A 464 10.67 -11.23 -9.38
C SER A 464 11.00 -12.20 -8.24
N THR A 465 12.27 -12.60 -8.13
CA THR A 465 12.75 -13.54 -7.11
C THR A 465 13.62 -12.87 -6.06
N LEU A 466 13.77 -11.54 -6.10
CA LEU A 466 14.74 -10.82 -5.27
C LEU A 466 14.39 -10.93 -3.78
N LEU A 467 15.29 -11.48 -2.99
CA LEU A 467 15.14 -11.57 -1.53
C LEU A 467 16.35 -10.96 -0.83
N GLY A 468 16.15 -10.48 0.39
CA GLY A 468 17.23 -10.00 1.24
C GLY A 468 17.95 -11.15 1.96
N PRO A 469 19.18 -10.90 2.45
CA PRO A 469 20.06 -11.92 2.99
C PRO A 469 19.54 -12.60 4.27
N ALA A 470 18.64 -11.98 5.05
CA ALA A 470 18.24 -12.50 6.36
C ALA A 470 17.59 -13.89 6.29
N LEU A 471 16.84 -14.20 5.22
CA LEU A 471 16.23 -15.52 5.04
C LEU A 471 17.29 -16.61 4.83
N PHE A 472 18.34 -16.29 4.08
CA PHE A 472 19.46 -17.19 3.80
C PHE A 472 20.41 -17.30 5.00
N ILE A 473 20.56 -16.24 5.80
CA ILE A 473 21.27 -16.31 7.09
C ILE A 473 20.53 -17.25 8.05
N ALA A 474 19.19 -17.23 8.06
CA ALA A 474 18.40 -18.15 8.87
C ALA A 474 18.56 -19.61 8.41
N MET A 475 18.70 -19.86 7.10
CA MET A 475 19.08 -21.19 6.60
C MET A 475 20.41 -21.67 7.20
N CYS A 476 21.40 -20.78 7.35
CA CYS A 476 22.65 -21.14 8.01
C CYS A 476 22.45 -21.56 9.47
N ASP A 477 21.52 -20.91 10.20
CA ASP A 477 21.21 -21.29 11.59
C ASP A 477 20.58 -22.69 11.66
N TYR A 478 19.68 -23.02 10.72
CA TYR A 478 19.13 -24.37 10.58
C TYR A 478 20.21 -25.41 10.29
N LEU A 479 21.04 -25.14 9.26
CA LEU A 479 22.11 -26.04 8.84
C LEU A 479 23.13 -26.28 9.94
N ARG A 480 23.43 -25.26 10.75
CA ARG A 480 24.32 -25.38 11.91
C ARG A 480 23.77 -26.37 12.92
N VAL A 481 22.47 -26.32 13.24
CA VAL A 481 21.84 -27.25 14.18
C VAL A 481 21.75 -28.66 13.59
N ALA A 482 21.39 -28.77 12.30
CA ALA A 482 21.28 -30.05 11.62
C ALA A 482 22.61 -30.79 11.52
N THR A 483 23.72 -30.06 11.39
CA THR A 483 25.07 -30.63 11.28
C THR A 483 25.86 -30.64 12.59
N ASP A 484 25.25 -30.17 13.69
CA ASP A 484 25.91 -30.14 15.00
C ASP A 484 26.10 -31.57 15.54
N PRO A 485 27.35 -32.03 15.72
CA PRO A 485 27.63 -33.36 16.26
C PRO A 485 27.31 -33.47 17.75
N ALA A 486 27.13 -32.36 18.48
CA ALA A 486 26.78 -32.38 19.90
C ALA A 486 25.27 -32.56 20.15
N VAL A 487 24.45 -32.41 19.11
CA VAL A 487 23.02 -32.73 19.15
C VAL A 487 22.85 -34.22 18.82
N GLU A 488 23.28 -35.08 19.75
CA GLU A 488 22.88 -36.49 19.78
C GLU A 488 21.43 -36.53 20.26
N ASP A 489 20.49 -36.57 19.32
CA ASP A 489 19.06 -36.71 19.63
C ASP A 489 18.65 -38.17 19.46
N ASP A 490 18.00 -38.76 20.48
CA ASP A 490 17.39 -40.11 20.46
C ASP A 490 16.37 -40.28 19.32
N ALA A 491 16.01 -39.18 18.63
CA ALA A 491 15.13 -39.13 17.46
C ALA A 491 15.86 -39.24 16.10
N ARG A 492 17.19 -39.14 16.04
CA ARG A 492 17.95 -39.40 14.81
C ARG A 492 18.06 -40.90 14.65
N ASP A 493 17.29 -41.46 13.72
CA ASP A 493 17.37 -42.87 13.37
C ASP A 493 18.82 -43.17 12.95
N SER A 494 19.56 -43.87 13.83
CA SER A 494 21.03 -44.01 13.83
C SER A 494 21.67 -44.62 12.57
N ASN A 495 20.89 -44.90 11.53
CA ASN A 495 21.29 -45.53 10.28
C ASN A 495 21.09 -44.65 9.01
N MET A 496 20.61 -43.41 9.11
CA MET A 496 20.51 -42.50 7.96
C MET A 496 21.62 -41.45 7.99
N GLU A 497 22.66 -41.66 7.19
CA GLU A 497 23.61 -40.61 6.82
C GLU A 497 22.84 -39.54 6.04
N THR A 498 22.54 -38.40 6.67
CA THR A 498 21.70 -37.35 6.08
C THR A 498 22.48 -36.63 4.97
N ASP A 499 21.97 -36.65 3.74
CA ASP A 499 22.63 -36.00 2.60
C ASP A 499 22.69 -34.47 2.83
N PRO A 500 23.87 -33.82 2.76
CA PRO A 500 23.97 -32.36 2.89
C PRO A 500 23.09 -31.58 1.90
N GLN A 501 22.77 -32.16 0.74
CA GLN A 501 21.83 -31.55 -0.22
C GLN A 501 20.38 -31.60 0.24
N GLU A 502 19.97 -32.68 0.93
CA GLU A 502 18.62 -32.78 1.52
C GLU A 502 18.46 -31.74 2.63
N LEU A 503 19.45 -31.62 3.53
CA LEU A 503 19.46 -30.58 4.58
C LEU A 503 19.41 -29.15 4.00
N MET A 504 20.05 -28.92 2.84
CA MET A 504 20.00 -27.63 2.15
C MET A 504 18.60 -27.34 1.61
N ALA A 505 17.95 -28.34 1.00
CA ALA A 505 16.60 -28.24 0.49
C ALA A 505 15.58 -28.00 1.61
N GLU A 506 15.73 -28.70 2.74
CA GLU A 506 14.94 -28.51 3.96
C GLU A 506 15.09 -27.09 4.52
N ALA A 507 16.32 -26.62 4.70
CA ALA A 507 16.60 -25.27 5.17
C ALA A 507 15.96 -24.23 4.25
N TYR A 508 16.08 -24.44 2.93
CA TYR A 508 15.55 -23.53 1.93
C TYR A 508 14.02 -23.47 1.95
N ILE A 509 13.33 -24.62 2.03
CA ILE A 509 11.87 -24.62 2.06
C ILE A 509 11.30 -24.06 3.37
N ILE A 510 11.96 -24.32 4.51
CA ILE A 510 11.52 -23.80 5.82
C ILE A 510 11.59 -22.27 5.86
N HIS A 511 12.65 -21.67 5.30
CA HIS A 511 12.89 -20.24 5.41
C HIS A 511 12.42 -19.42 4.20
N VAL A 512 12.37 -20.02 3.01
CA VAL A 512 12.04 -19.35 1.74
C VAL A 512 10.78 -19.92 1.09
N GLY A 513 10.32 -21.11 1.48
CA GLY A 513 9.24 -21.85 0.81
C GLY A 513 7.93 -21.08 0.66
N THR A 514 7.51 -20.31 1.67
CA THR A 514 6.30 -19.47 1.56
C THR A 514 6.41 -18.41 0.46
N TRP A 515 7.61 -17.89 0.19
CA TRP A 515 7.85 -16.98 -0.93
C TRP A 515 7.85 -17.72 -2.26
N LEU A 516 8.47 -18.90 -2.32
CA LEU A 516 8.48 -19.75 -3.52
C LEU A 516 7.07 -20.14 -3.95
N ALA A 517 6.21 -20.52 -2.99
CA ALA A 517 4.82 -20.89 -3.25
C ALA A 517 3.98 -19.72 -3.84
N GLN A 518 4.45 -18.48 -3.68
CA GLN A 518 3.77 -17.29 -4.18
C GLN A 518 4.28 -16.78 -5.52
N LEU A 519 5.41 -17.32 -6.02
CA LEU A 519 5.96 -16.97 -7.32
C LEU A 519 5.05 -17.45 -8.46
N GLU A 520 5.05 -16.72 -9.57
CA GLU A 520 4.45 -17.24 -10.80
C GLU A 520 5.24 -18.46 -11.29
N THR A 521 4.57 -19.41 -11.94
CA THR A 521 5.21 -20.65 -12.42
C THR A 521 6.42 -20.36 -13.29
N ALA A 522 6.35 -19.35 -14.17
CA ALA A 522 7.46 -18.96 -15.02
C ALA A 522 8.67 -18.42 -14.23
N ASP A 523 8.43 -17.65 -13.15
CA ASP A 523 9.49 -17.13 -12.29
C ASP A 523 10.16 -18.24 -11.47
N LEU A 524 9.36 -19.20 -10.98
CA LEU A 524 9.85 -20.37 -10.26
C LEU A 524 10.68 -21.28 -11.18
N ASP A 525 10.19 -21.58 -12.39
CA ASP A 525 10.92 -22.37 -13.39
C ASP A 525 12.27 -21.69 -13.73
N ALA A 526 12.26 -20.37 -13.91
CA ALA A 526 13.48 -19.62 -14.20
C ALA A 526 14.46 -19.62 -13.02
N LEU A 527 13.97 -19.57 -11.78
CA LEU A 527 14.80 -19.65 -10.57
C LEU A 527 15.46 -21.03 -10.44
N GLU A 528 14.70 -22.09 -10.67
CA GLU A 528 15.20 -23.46 -10.68
C GLU A 528 16.33 -23.62 -11.70
N GLN A 529 16.14 -23.16 -12.94
CA GLN A 529 17.18 -23.23 -13.97
C GLN A 529 18.48 -22.49 -13.57
N ARG A 530 18.36 -21.33 -12.90
CA ARG A 530 19.53 -20.60 -12.38
C ARG A 530 20.22 -21.38 -11.26
N SER A 531 19.44 -21.95 -10.34
CA SER A 531 19.94 -22.74 -9.21
C SER A 531 20.65 -24.02 -9.67
N LEU A 532 20.11 -24.71 -10.68
CA LEU A 532 20.76 -25.86 -11.31
C LEU A 532 22.05 -25.44 -12.04
N GLY A 533 22.00 -24.32 -12.76
CA GLY A 533 23.14 -23.78 -13.50
C GLY A 533 24.34 -23.44 -12.63
N ASN A 534 24.12 -22.89 -11.42
CA ASN A 534 25.18 -22.59 -10.47
C ASN A 534 25.42 -23.67 -9.41
N ARG A 535 24.73 -24.82 -9.54
CA ARG A 535 24.87 -25.99 -8.66
C ARG A 535 24.62 -25.67 -7.18
N SER A 536 23.72 -24.73 -6.90
CA SER A 536 23.30 -24.44 -5.53
C SER A 536 22.46 -25.59 -4.94
N LEU A 537 21.58 -26.18 -5.76
CA LEU A 537 20.78 -27.36 -5.43
C LEU A 537 20.74 -28.34 -6.61
N ALA A 538 20.65 -29.63 -6.32
CA ALA A 538 20.48 -30.67 -7.33
C ALA A 538 19.03 -30.78 -7.83
N GLU A 539 18.86 -31.32 -9.04
CA GLU A 539 17.57 -31.59 -9.68
C GLU A 539 16.62 -32.39 -8.78
N LYS A 540 17.12 -33.43 -8.11
CA LYS A 540 16.32 -34.26 -7.19
C LYS A 540 15.71 -33.44 -6.05
N GLU A 541 16.45 -32.44 -5.56
CA GLU A 541 16.03 -31.59 -4.45
C GLU A 541 14.99 -30.57 -4.90
N TRP A 542 15.13 -30.03 -6.12
CA TRP A 542 14.11 -29.16 -6.71
C TRP A 542 12.78 -29.88 -6.95
N GLN A 543 12.82 -31.14 -7.39
CA GLN A 543 11.62 -31.97 -7.50
C GLN A 543 10.94 -32.17 -6.15
N TRP A 544 11.73 -32.42 -5.09
CA TRP A 544 11.21 -32.51 -3.73
C TRP A 544 10.63 -31.19 -3.23
N ILE A 545 11.35 -30.06 -3.41
CA ILE A 545 10.88 -28.71 -3.06
C ILE A 545 9.52 -28.44 -3.72
N ARG A 546 9.39 -28.68 -5.03
CA ARG A 546 8.12 -28.50 -5.77
C ARG A 546 6.98 -29.33 -5.19
N SER A 547 7.25 -30.57 -4.80
CA SER A 547 6.25 -31.45 -4.18
C SER A 547 5.73 -30.88 -2.84
N MET A 548 6.59 -30.16 -2.12
CA MET A 548 6.29 -29.58 -0.81
C MET A 548 5.66 -28.18 -0.89
N LEU A 549 5.85 -27.42 -1.99
CA LEU A 549 5.25 -26.09 -2.15
C LEU A 549 3.72 -26.12 -2.07
N GLY A 550 3.09 -27.21 -2.50
CA GLY A 550 1.63 -27.38 -2.39
C GLY A 550 1.12 -27.37 -0.94
N SER A 551 1.96 -27.70 0.03
CA SER A 551 1.63 -27.67 1.47
C SER A 551 1.80 -26.28 2.10
N LEU A 552 2.42 -25.33 1.38
CA LEU A 552 2.73 -23.97 1.85
C LEU A 552 1.92 -22.88 1.13
N ALA A 553 1.12 -23.26 0.12
CA ALA A 553 0.37 -22.38 -0.77
C ALA A 553 -0.94 -21.85 -0.18
#